data_AF-A0A4S4KAP5-F1
#
_entry.id   AF-A0A4S4KAP5-F1
#
_cell.length_a   1.000
_cell.length_b   1.000
_cell.length_c   1.000
_cell.angle_alpha   90.00
_cell.angle_beta   90.00
_cell.angle_gamma   90.00
#
_symmetry.space_group_name_H-M   'P 1'
#
loop_
_entity.id
_entity.type
_entity.pdbx_description
1 polymer ?
#
loop_
_entity_poly.entity_id
_entity_poly.type
_entity_poly.pdbx_seq_one_letter_code
_entity_poly.pdbx_strand_id
1 'polypeptide(L)'
;MTTEQKKLAVKERQNKKVTIEDDINELFVSIDQRCKELGEKHNRKARFFLDRIFNGGVKAVIGSKTSSFNAWAHFKCEQVNEDLAADQAISLLSVQAKYVDEYHRLSQEEKERLVHDFNLVKEVKKTGPRVTARGKIQDVVHCTQQMEELIQGLDARVGVQAMFCVVRSSSDFAMKPRWYFSSEDLERYLEIAVRKKFESKQVGALMEAYAVAGGSVASVLRTSKMKAEWYKACIRDRISEMLINITGNKNIVMQYLNYKRDIVQKYHVKMIGWTHEKWANISELGNSLEPLETLWNALQEGKCKFVQILATEANARAASVWNAIATGQAAPPTKRKARKDKGVAKGPRKRSGKKSVDAPVEQGEGSETESDADSESNGEGEERTSKRTKRA
;
A
#
# COMPACT_ATOMS: atom_id res chain seq x y z
N MET A 1 -20.76 -38.89 -1.47
CA MET A 1 -19.84 -38.85 -2.63
C MET A 1 -19.17 -40.21 -2.77
N THR A 2 -19.76 -41.09 -3.57
CA THR A 2 -19.19 -42.41 -3.91
C THR A 2 -17.93 -42.25 -4.77
N THR A 3 -17.06 -43.25 -4.78
CA THR A 3 -15.81 -43.29 -5.56
C THR A 3 -16.05 -43.06 -7.06
N GLU A 4 -17.20 -43.47 -7.58
CA GLU A 4 -17.61 -43.27 -8.97
C GLU A 4 -17.98 -41.82 -9.28
N GLN A 5 -18.67 -41.13 -8.36
CA GLN A 5 -18.98 -39.70 -8.50
C GLN A 5 -17.70 -38.84 -8.54
N LYS A 6 -16.66 -39.24 -7.79
CA LYS A 6 -15.35 -38.58 -7.84
C LYS A 6 -14.63 -38.81 -9.18
N LYS A 7 -14.70 -40.02 -9.75
CA LYS A 7 -14.10 -40.34 -11.06
C LYS A 7 -14.80 -39.60 -12.21
N LEU A 8 -16.13 -39.50 -12.18
CA LEU A 8 -16.90 -38.72 -13.15
C LEU A 8 -16.55 -37.22 -13.09
N ALA A 9 -16.50 -36.63 -11.89
CA ALA A 9 -16.11 -35.24 -11.72
C ALA A 9 -14.67 -34.94 -12.17
N VAL A 10 -13.75 -35.91 -12.04
CA VAL A 10 -12.37 -35.78 -12.57
C VAL A 10 -12.36 -35.82 -14.09
N LYS A 11 -13.11 -36.73 -14.73
CA LYS A 11 -13.25 -36.78 -16.18
C LYS A 11 -13.89 -35.52 -16.75
N GLU A 12 -14.94 -35.00 -16.12
CA GLU A 12 -15.58 -33.75 -16.55
C GLU A 12 -14.63 -32.55 -16.44
N ARG A 13 -13.79 -32.50 -15.39
CA ARG A 13 -12.76 -31.45 -15.26
C ARG A 13 -11.68 -31.59 -16.32
N GLN A 14 -11.27 -32.81 -16.64
CA GLN A 14 -10.29 -33.07 -17.71
C GLN A 14 -10.87 -32.65 -19.07
N ASN A 15 -12.11 -33.04 -19.38
CA ASN A 15 -12.77 -32.65 -20.62
C ASN A 15 -12.90 -31.12 -20.73
N LYS A 16 -13.33 -30.44 -19.66
CA LYS A 16 -13.37 -28.96 -19.65
C LYS A 16 -12.01 -28.33 -19.87
N LYS A 17 -10.94 -28.91 -19.29
CA LYS A 17 -9.58 -28.42 -19.51
C LYS A 17 -9.15 -28.57 -20.96
N VAL A 18 -9.46 -29.72 -21.58
CA VAL A 18 -9.17 -29.97 -23.00
C VAL A 18 -9.94 -29.00 -23.89
N THR A 19 -11.25 -28.79 -23.65
CA THR A 19 -12.03 -27.81 -24.42
C THR A 19 -11.46 -26.39 -24.29
N ILE A 20 -11.05 -25.97 -23.09
CA ILE A 20 -10.42 -24.66 -22.90
C ILE A 20 -9.08 -24.57 -23.65
N GLU A 21 -8.28 -25.64 -23.66
CA GLU A 21 -7.02 -25.69 -24.41
C GLU A 21 -7.27 -25.63 -25.93
N ASP A 22 -8.32 -26.30 -26.42
CA ASP A 22 -8.72 -26.26 -27.83
C ASP A 22 -9.19 -24.84 -28.25
N ASP A 23 -10.03 -24.19 -27.44
CA ASP A 23 -10.48 -22.81 -27.68
C ASP A 23 -9.30 -21.82 -27.69
N ILE A 24 -8.33 -22.00 -26.79
CA ILE A 24 -7.11 -21.18 -26.74
C ILE A 24 -6.25 -21.41 -27.99
N ASN A 25 -6.13 -22.65 -28.46
CA ASN A 25 -5.40 -22.96 -29.68
C ASN A 25 -6.07 -22.34 -30.91
N GLU A 26 -7.40 -22.39 -31.01
CA GLU A 26 -8.16 -21.74 -32.08
C GLU A 26 -7.93 -20.22 -32.07
N LEU A 27 -7.92 -19.61 -30.89
CA LEU A 27 -7.60 -18.19 -30.73
C LEU A 27 -6.18 -17.87 -31.20
N PHE A 28 -5.17 -18.70 -30.89
CA PHE A 28 -3.82 -18.50 -31.40
C PHE A 28 -3.74 -18.61 -32.93
N VAL A 29 -4.47 -19.53 -33.55
CA VAL A 29 -4.56 -19.66 -35.01
C VAL A 29 -5.18 -18.41 -35.62
N SER A 30 -6.25 -17.87 -35.01
CA SER A 30 -6.90 -16.65 -35.48
C SER A 30 -5.97 -15.43 -35.42
N ILE A 31 -5.17 -15.32 -34.35
CA ILE A 31 -4.20 -14.23 -34.18
C ILE A 31 -3.08 -14.33 -35.23
N ASP A 32 -2.57 -15.54 -35.49
CA ASP A 32 -1.53 -15.74 -36.51
C ASP A 32 -2.06 -15.38 -37.91
N GLN A 33 -3.29 -15.81 -38.23
CA GLN A 33 -3.93 -15.48 -39.50
C GLN A 33 -4.10 -13.98 -39.67
N ARG A 34 -4.57 -13.27 -38.64
CA ARG A 34 -4.71 -11.82 -38.67
C ARG A 34 -3.38 -11.10 -38.79
N CYS A 35 -2.31 -11.64 -38.19
CA CYS A 35 -0.96 -11.09 -38.32
C CYS A 35 -0.38 -11.26 -39.73
N LYS A 36 -0.73 -12.33 -40.44
CA LYS A 36 -0.37 -12.51 -41.86
C LYS A 36 -1.06 -11.49 -42.75
N GLU A 37 -2.37 -11.29 -42.57
CA GLU A 37 -3.14 -10.26 -43.27
C GLU A 37 -2.57 -8.85 -43.04
N LEU A 38 -2.21 -8.51 -41.80
CA LEU A 38 -1.54 -7.25 -41.47
C LEU A 38 -0.14 -7.15 -42.09
N GLY A 39 0.55 -8.28 -42.19
CA GLY A 39 1.83 -8.40 -42.88
C GLY A 39 1.76 -7.98 -44.34
N GLU A 40 0.78 -8.52 -45.05
CA GLU A 40 0.49 -8.18 -46.45
C GLU A 40 0.08 -6.72 -46.61
N LYS A 41 -0.85 -6.25 -45.76
CA LYS A 41 -1.36 -4.87 -45.81
C LYS A 41 -0.27 -3.81 -45.59
N HIS A 42 0.70 -4.08 -44.73
CA HIS A 42 1.72 -3.10 -44.32
C HIS A 42 3.12 -3.40 -44.84
N ASN A 43 3.27 -4.39 -45.73
CA ASN A 43 4.55 -4.84 -46.29
C ASN A 43 5.62 -5.10 -45.20
N ARG A 44 5.22 -5.88 -44.19
CA ARG A 44 6.05 -6.30 -43.05
C ARG A 44 5.82 -7.78 -42.79
N LYS A 45 6.79 -8.46 -42.16
CA LYS A 45 6.65 -9.90 -41.84
C LYS A 45 5.58 -10.10 -40.76
N ALA A 46 4.76 -11.13 -40.84
CA ALA A 46 3.74 -11.47 -39.81
C ALA A 46 4.33 -11.53 -38.39
N ARG A 47 5.56 -12.04 -38.26
CA ARG A 47 6.33 -12.07 -37.01
C ARG A 47 6.50 -10.69 -36.34
N PHE A 48 6.56 -9.60 -37.12
CA PHE A 48 6.62 -8.23 -36.58
C PHE A 48 5.37 -7.87 -35.78
N PHE A 49 4.19 -8.29 -36.24
CA PHE A 49 2.91 -8.02 -35.57
C PHE A 49 2.69 -8.93 -34.35
N LEU A 50 3.04 -10.22 -34.47
CA LEU A 50 3.03 -11.15 -33.32
C LEU A 50 3.91 -10.64 -32.19
N ASP A 51 5.13 -10.21 -32.51
CA ASP A 51 6.04 -9.59 -31.55
C ASP A 51 5.47 -8.33 -30.89
N ARG A 52 4.67 -7.55 -31.62
CA ARG A 52 4.04 -6.32 -31.09
C ARG A 52 2.89 -6.66 -30.14
N ILE A 53 2.10 -7.67 -30.49
CA ILE A 53 0.95 -8.14 -29.71
C ILE A 53 1.42 -8.80 -28.40
N PHE A 54 2.41 -9.68 -28.47
CA PHE A 54 2.85 -10.46 -27.31
C PHE A 54 3.96 -9.80 -26.47
N ASN A 55 4.82 -8.96 -27.08
CA ASN A 55 5.94 -8.32 -26.37
C ASN A 55 5.81 -6.80 -26.24
N GLY A 56 4.64 -6.21 -26.54
CA GLY A 56 4.42 -4.76 -26.51
C GLY A 56 4.85 -4.08 -25.21
N GLY A 57 4.43 -4.62 -24.07
CA GLY A 57 4.81 -4.10 -22.75
C GLY A 57 6.24 -4.44 -22.31
N VAL A 58 6.77 -5.60 -22.72
CA VAL A 58 8.14 -6.03 -22.35
C VAL A 58 9.20 -5.20 -23.08
N LYS A 59 8.98 -4.88 -24.37
CA LYS A 59 9.89 -4.02 -25.16
C LYS A 59 9.87 -2.57 -24.66
N ALA A 60 8.76 -2.09 -24.11
CA ALA A 60 8.67 -0.76 -23.49
C ALA A 60 9.53 -0.65 -22.21
N VAL A 61 9.65 -1.74 -21.44
CA VAL A 61 10.41 -1.77 -20.18
C VAL A 61 11.89 -2.07 -20.38
N ILE A 62 12.24 -3.01 -21.26
CA ILE A 62 13.62 -3.52 -21.37
C ILE A 62 14.50 -2.65 -22.28
N GLY A 63 13.90 -1.84 -23.17
CA GLY A 63 14.64 -1.06 -24.16
C GLY A 63 15.38 -1.95 -25.17
N SER A 64 15.62 -1.43 -26.37
CA SER A 64 16.49 -2.12 -27.33
C SER A 64 17.95 -1.99 -26.90
N LYS A 65 18.77 -3.04 -27.10
CA LYS A 65 20.23 -2.94 -26.98
C LYS A 65 20.73 -1.71 -27.74
N THR A 66 21.58 -0.92 -27.09
CA THR A 66 22.23 0.23 -27.73
C THR A 66 23.00 -0.24 -28.96
N SER A 67 22.65 0.32 -30.13
CA SER A 67 23.42 0.12 -31.35
C SER A 67 24.70 0.96 -31.31
N SER A 68 25.83 0.39 -31.74
CA SER A 68 27.10 1.09 -31.89
C SER A 68 27.01 2.30 -32.81
N PHE A 69 26.16 2.22 -33.85
CA PHE A 69 25.91 3.35 -34.74
C PHE A 69 25.18 4.50 -34.03
N ASN A 70 24.20 4.20 -33.19
CA ASN A 70 23.45 5.23 -32.46
C ASN A 70 24.34 5.90 -31.40
N ALA A 71 25.21 5.13 -30.75
CA ALA A 71 26.19 5.65 -29.80
C ALA A 71 27.20 6.58 -30.49
N TRP A 72 27.78 6.15 -31.62
CA TRP A 72 28.68 6.97 -32.43
C TRP A 72 27.99 8.26 -32.92
N ALA A 73 26.77 8.15 -33.46
CA ALA A 73 26.06 9.31 -33.98
C ALA A 73 25.75 10.36 -32.89
N HIS A 74 25.47 9.93 -31.65
CA HIS A 74 25.29 10.85 -30.52
C HIS A 74 26.58 11.63 -30.23
N PHE A 75 27.71 10.93 -30.03
CA PHE A 75 28.98 11.59 -29.71
C PHE A 75 29.52 12.43 -30.87
N LYS A 76 29.34 12.00 -32.12
CA LYS A 76 29.75 12.80 -33.28
C LYS A 76 28.88 14.06 -33.42
N CYS A 77 27.58 13.95 -33.16
CA CYS A 77 26.69 15.11 -33.15
C CYS A 77 27.03 16.07 -32.01
N GLU A 78 27.44 15.56 -30.85
CA GLU A 78 27.90 16.37 -29.73
C GLU A 78 29.20 17.12 -30.08
N GLN A 79 30.21 16.43 -30.62
CA GLN A 79 31.47 17.04 -31.09
C GLN A 79 31.24 18.13 -32.15
N VAL A 80 30.39 17.86 -33.15
CA VAL A 80 30.15 18.83 -34.24
C VAL A 80 29.38 20.06 -33.75
N ASN A 81 28.53 19.91 -32.74
CA ASN A 81 27.73 21.00 -32.20
C ASN A 81 28.37 21.70 -30.99
N GLU A 82 29.51 21.22 -30.48
CA GLU A 82 30.24 21.84 -29.37
C GLU A 82 30.76 23.24 -29.75
N ASP A 83 31.20 23.40 -31.00
CA ASP A 83 31.75 24.66 -31.53
C ASP A 83 30.68 25.59 -32.15
N LEU A 84 29.41 25.16 -32.20
CA LEU A 84 28.32 25.90 -32.85
C LEU A 84 27.38 26.52 -31.81
N ALA A 85 26.90 27.75 -32.10
CA ALA A 85 25.86 28.37 -31.30
C ALA A 85 24.55 27.56 -31.37
N ALA A 86 23.73 27.59 -30.31
CA ALA A 86 22.50 26.80 -30.19
C ALA A 86 21.52 26.97 -31.38
N ASP A 87 21.52 28.16 -32.00
CA ASP A 87 20.65 28.51 -33.13
C ASP A 87 21.18 27.99 -34.48
N GLN A 88 22.42 27.49 -34.52
CA GLN A 88 23.10 26.93 -35.71
C GLN A 88 23.40 25.44 -35.57
N ALA A 89 22.88 24.78 -34.52
CA ALA A 89 23.11 23.38 -34.27
C ALA A 89 22.65 22.50 -35.45
N ILE A 90 23.53 21.59 -35.88
CA ILE A 90 23.29 20.70 -37.01
C ILE A 90 22.48 19.51 -36.51
N SER A 91 21.42 19.16 -37.27
CA SER A 91 20.57 18.02 -36.96
C SER A 91 21.34 16.69 -37.05
N LEU A 92 20.96 15.72 -36.20
CA LEU A 92 21.56 14.39 -36.15
C LEU A 92 21.58 13.70 -37.53
N LEU A 93 20.53 13.89 -38.34
CA LEU A 93 20.41 13.29 -39.68
C LEU A 93 21.47 13.83 -40.65
N SER A 94 21.75 15.13 -40.59
CA SER A 94 22.80 15.75 -41.42
C SER A 94 24.21 15.37 -40.98
N VAL A 95 24.43 15.14 -39.68
CA VAL A 95 25.71 14.62 -39.17
C VAL A 95 25.93 13.18 -39.64
N GLN A 96 24.89 12.34 -39.59
CA GLN A 96 24.97 10.98 -40.10
C GLN A 96 25.34 10.99 -41.59
N ALA A 97 24.61 11.73 -42.43
CA ALA A 97 24.87 11.75 -43.87
C ALA A 97 26.29 12.18 -44.25
N LYS A 98 26.91 13.11 -43.51
CA LYS A 98 28.25 13.64 -43.82
C LYS A 98 29.40 12.80 -43.29
N TYR A 99 29.20 12.10 -42.17
CA TYR A 99 30.28 11.46 -41.43
C TYR A 99 30.15 9.93 -41.34
N VAL A 100 29.18 9.30 -42.01
CA VAL A 100 28.99 7.83 -42.01
C VAL A 100 30.26 7.07 -42.38
N ASP A 101 31.08 7.61 -43.28
CA ASP A 101 32.35 6.98 -43.67
C ASP A 101 33.34 6.85 -42.51
N GLU A 102 33.31 7.79 -41.55
CA GLU A 102 34.12 7.69 -40.34
C GLU A 102 33.71 6.49 -39.51
N TYR A 103 32.40 6.27 -39.31
CA TYR A 103 31.88 5.11 -38.57
C TYR A 103 32.36 3.77 -39.15
N HIS A 104 32.43 3.66 -40.47
CA HIS A 104 32.92 2.46 -41.13
C HIS A 104 34.42 2.23 -40.92
N ARG A 105 35.20 3.29 -40.67
CA ARG A 105 36.64 3.21 -40.35
C ARG A 105 36.94 2.87 -38.88
N LEU A 106 35.97 3.02 -37.96
CA LEU A 106 36.17 2.64 -36.57
C LEU A 106 36.40 1.13 -36.42
N SER A 107 37.37 0.78 -35.58
CA SER A 107 37.62 -0.58 -35.14
C SER A 107 36.48 -1.11 -34.26
N GLN A 108 36.44 -2.42 -34.07
CA GLN A 108 35.42 -3.06 -33.24
C GLN A 108 35.55 -2.68 -31.76
N GLU A 109 36.78 -2.53 -31.25
CA GLU A 109 37.04 -2.14 -29.86
C GLU A 109 36.55 -0.71 -29.58
N GLU A 110 36.75 0.22 -30.51
CA GLU A 110 36.28 1.60 -30.35
C GLU A 110 34.75 1.68 -30.40
N LYS A 111 34.10 0.86 -31.24
CA LYS A 111 32.64 0.74 -31.27
C LYS A 111 32.08 0.25 -29.94
N GLU A 112 32.74 -0.71 -29.29
CA GLU A 112 32.34 -1.22 -27.98
C GLU A 112 32.52 -0.19 -26.87
N ARG A 113 33.64 0.57 -26.88
CA ARG A 113 33.85 1.70 -25.97
C ARG A 113 32.76 2.76 -26.12
N LEU A 114 32.42 3.14 -27.36
CA LEU A 114 31.33 4.10 -27.61
C LEU A 114 29.98 3.60 -27.07
N VAL A 115 29.67 2.31 -27.22
CA VAL A 115 28.45 1.73 -26.64
C VAL A 115 28.47 1.81 -25.12
N HIS A 116 29.61 1.48 -24.50
CA HIS A 116 29.78 1.57 -23.05
C HIS A 116 29.56 3.01 -22.54
N ASP A 117 30.25 3.98 -23.13
CA ASP A 117 30.16 5.39 -22.70
C ASP A 117 28.77 5.96 -22.94
N PHE A 118 28.14 5.59 -24.06
CA PHE A 118 26.76 6.01 -24.32
C PHE A 118 25.75 5.39 -23.35
N ASN A 119 26.00 4.17 -22.87
CA ASN A 119 25.17 3.57 -21.81
C ASN A 119 25.36 4.31 -20.49
N LEU A 120 26.57 4.75 -20.13
CA LEU A 120 26.79 5.60 -18.96
C LEU A 120 26.02 6.92 -19.08
N VAL A 121 26.10 7.59 -20.22
CA VAL A 121 25.34 8.82 -20.49
C VAL A 121 23.82 8.58 -20.38
N LYS A 122 23.32 7.44 -20.88
CA LYS A 122 21.91 7.06 -20.74
C LYS A 122 21.49 6.89 -19.28
N GLU A 123 22.29 6.20 -18.47
CA GLU A 123 21.98 6.00 -17.05
C GLU A 123 21.96 7.34 -16.28
N VAL A 124 22.89 8.24 -16.57
CA VAL A 124 22.89 9.60 -16.01
C VAL A 124 21.66 10.39 -16.47
N LYS A 125 21.27 10.32 -17.76
CA LYS A 125 20.06 11.00 -18.28
C LYS A 125 18.75 10.42 -17.74
N LYS A 126 18.75 9.13 -17.36
CA LYS A 126 17.63 8.41 -16.78
C LYS A 126 17.43 8.73 -15.30
N THR A 127 18.53 8.88 -14.56
CA THR A 127 18.52 9.13 -13.10
C THR A 127 18.66 10.61 -12.73
N GLY A 128 19.09 11.44 -13.67
CA GLY A 128 19.34 12.86 -13.48
C GLY A 128 18.05 13.66 -13.23
N PRO A 129 18.10 14.68 -12.35
CA PRO A 129 16.93 15.49 -12.02
C PRO A 129 16.46 16.28 -13.25
N ARG A 130 15.15 16.24 -13.52
CA ARG A 130 14.55 17.14 -14.51
C ARG A 130 14.51 18.55 -13.94
N VAL A 131 15.16 19.50 -14.62
CA VAL A 131 15.23 20.91 -14.16
C VAL A 131 13.91 21.64 -14.40
N THR A 132 13.24 21.38 -15.53
CA THR A 132 12.02 22.10 -15.90
C THR A 132 10.76 21.45 -15.35
N ALA A 133 9.80 22.27 -14.89
CA ALA A 133 8.51 21.78 -14.39
C ALA A 133 7.74 20.97 -15.45
N ARG A 134 7.77 21.42 -16.72
CA ARG A 134 7.16 20.69 -17.85
C ARG A 134 7.82 19.33 -18.06
N GLY A 135 9.16 19.25 -17.98
CA GLY A 135 9.90 18.00 -18.08
C GLY A 135 9.53 17.03 -16.95
N LYS A 136 9.43 17.51 -15.70
CA LYS A 136 8.97 16.71 -14.55
C LYS A 136 7.57 16.12 -14.78
N ILE A 137 6.62 16.93 -15.25
CA ILE A 137 5.24 16.47 -15.53
C ILE A 137 5.23 15.42 -16.63
N GLN A 138 5.95 15.65 -17.73
CA GLN A 138 6.01 14.71 -18.85
C GLN A 138 6.62 13.37 -18.46
N ASP A 139 7.64 13.39 -17.59
CA ASP A 139 8.26 12.18 -17.04
C ASP A 139 7.24 11.37 -16.22
N VAL A 140 6.47 12.03 -15.33
CA VAL A 140 5.38 11.38 -14.59
C VAL A 140 4.32 10.83 -15.55
N VAL A 141 3.91 11.58 -16.57
CA VAL A 141 2.93 11.10 -17.56
C VAL A 141 3.43 9.85 -18.27
N HIS A 142 4.68 9.85 -18.73
CA HIS A 142 5.25 8.73 -19.46
C HIS A 142 5.38 7.49 -18.57
N CYS A 143 5.92 7.65 -17.36
CA CYS A 143 6.07 6.56 -16.40
C CYS A 143 4.71 6.00 -15.96
N THR A 144 3.71 6.86 -15.70
CA THR A 144 2.36 6.41 -15.35
C THR A 144 1.73 5.63 -16.50
N GLN A 145 1.82 6.11 -17.74
CA GLN A 145 1.32 5.38 -18.91
C GLN A 145 1.95 3.98 -19.04
N GLN A 146 3.27 3.85 -18.83
CA GLN A 146 3.95 2.56 -18.85
C GLN A 146 3.44 1.62 -17.73
N MET A 147 3.19 2.15 -16.53
CA MET A 147 2.62 1.36 -15.44
C MET A 147 1.21 0.87 -15.79
N GLU A 148 0.38 1.72 -16.40
CA GLU A 148 -0.97 1.36 -16.85
C GLU A 148 -0.92 0.22 -17.86
N GLU A 149 -0.08 0.32 -18.90
CA GLU A 149 0.09 -0.73 -19.92
C GLU A 149 0.54 -2.07 -19.30
N LEU A 150 1.46 -2.03 -18.32
CA LEU A 150 1.94 -3.23 -17.64
C LEU A 150 0.84 -3.89 -16.79
N ILE A 151 0.04 -3.09 -16.10
CA ILE A 151 -1.05 -3.58 -15.27
C ILE A 151 -2.18 -4.13 -16.15
N GLN A 152 -2.55 -3.45 -17.24
CA GLN A 152 -3.51 -3.97 -18.23
C GLN A 152 -3.04 -5.30 -18.81
N GLY A 153 -1.75 -5.42 -19.14
CA GLY A 153 -1.17 -6.69 -19.58
C GLY A 153 -1.14 -7.77 -18.51
N LEU A 154 -1.15 -7.41 -17.21
CA LEU A 154 -1.24 -8.38 -16.11
C LEU A 154 -2.68 -8.85 -15.90
N ASP A 155 -3.64 -7.93 -15.98
CA ASP A 155 -5.07 -8.24 -15.92
C ASP A 155 -5.47 -9.19 -17.06
N ALA A 156 -5.07 -8.89 -18.30
CA ALA A 156 -5.36 -9.74 -19.45
C ALA A 156 -4.75 -11.16 -19.36
N ARG A 157 -3.59 -11.32 -18.70
CA ARG A 157 -2.89 -12.61 -18.63
C ARG A 157 -3.25 -13.44 -17.41
N VAL A 158 -3.54 -12.80 -16.28
CA VAL A 158 -3.65 -13.45 -14.96
C VAL A 158 -4.95 -13.06 -14.23
N GLY A 159 -5.70 -12.08 -14.72
CA GLY A 159 -6.91 -11.57 -14.07
C GLY A 159 -6.61 -10.79 -12.79
N VAL A 160 -5.48 -10.09 -12.76
CA VAL A 160 -5.07 -9.26 -11.61
C VAL A 160 -5.58 -7.84 -11.78
N GLN A 161 -6.47 -7.43 -10.89
CA GLN A 161 -6.89 -6.04 -10.75
C GLN A 161 -5.94 -5.29 -9.81
N ALA A 162 -5.54 -4.09 -10.23
CA ALA A 162 -4.74 -3.19 -9.39
C ALA A 162 -5.27 -1.75 -9.43
N MET A 163 -4.89 -0.98 -8.42
CA MET A 163 -5.04 0.46 -8.38
C MET A 163 -3.72 1.09 -7.94
N PHE A 164 -3.43 2.30 -8.41
CA PHE A 164 -2.32 3.08 -7.90
C PHE A 164 -2.63 4.58 -7.88
N CYS A 165 -1.93 5.30 -7.00
CA CYS A 165 -1.97 6.75 -6.90
C CYS A 165 -0.55 7.30 -6.98
N VAL A 166 -0.33 8.27 -7.86
CA VAL A 166 0.92 9.00 -7.97
C VAL A 166 0.69 10.45 -7.57
N VAL A 167 1.45 10.89 -6.57
CA VAL A 167 1.44 12.27 -6.05
C VAL A 167 2.84 12.86 -6.14
N ARG A 168 2.92 14.19 -6.20
CA ARG A 168 4.21 14.88 -6.07
C ARG A 168 4.68 14.89 -4.62
N SER A 169 5.99 14.78 -4.44
CA SER A 169 6.66 14.92 -3.14
C SER A 169 7.34 16.28 -2.94
N SER A 170 7.47 17.09 -4.00
CA SER A 170 8.01 18.45 -3.92
C SER A 170 6.98 19.49 -4.35
N SER A 171 7.13 20.72 -3.84
CA SER A 171 6.29 21.87 -4.19
C SER A 171 6.73 22.56 -5.49
N ASP A 172 7.88 22.18 -6.08
CA ASP A 172 8.51 22.87 -7.22
C ASP A 172 7.69 22.87 -8.51
N PHE A 173 6.72 21.97 -8.63
CA PHE A 173 5.84 21.88 -9.79
C PHE A 173 4.44 21.49 -9.37
N ALA A 174 3.43 22.02 -10.05
CA ALA A 174 2.03 21.69 -9.79
C ALA A 174 1.61 20.48 -10.62
N MET A 175 1.07 19.47 -9.94
CA MET A 175 0.50 18.27 -10.58
C MET A 175 -0.68 17.80 -9.75
N LYS A 176 -1.80 17.47 -10.40
CA LYS A 176 -2.93 16.82 -9.73
C LYS A 176 -2.58 15.36 -9.42
N PRO A 177 -2.97 14.82 -8.25
CA PRO A 177 -2.86 13.39 -7.96
C PRO A 177 -3.44 12.56 -9.10
N ARG A 178 -2.66 11.60 -9.59
CA ARG A 178 -3.06 10.70 -10.68
C ARG A 178 -3.48 9.37 -10.09
N TRP A 179 -4.74 9.01 -10.31
CA TRP A 179 -5.27 7.71 -9.98
C TRP A 179 -5.40 6.87 -11.22
N TYR A 180 -5.09 5.59 -11.07
CA TYR A 180 -5.40 4.56 -12.03
C TYR A 180 -6.13 3.43 -11.32
N PHE A 181 -7.21 2.96 -11.93
CA PHE A 181 -7.96 1.79 -11.55
C PHE A 181 -8.05 0.86 -12.75
N SER A 182 -7.76 -0.43 -12.55
CA SER A 182 -7.84 -1.42 -13.63
C SER A 182 -9.30 -1.66 -14.08
N SER A 183 -10.26 -1.41 -13.19
CA SER A 183 -11.69 -1.51 -13.46
C SER A 183 -12.41 -0.34 -12.81
N GLU A 184 -13.39 0.23 -13.49
CA GLU A 184 -14.25 1.29 -12.94
C GLU A 184 -15.07 0.81 -11.74
N ASP A 185 -15.42 -0.49 -11.70
CA ASP A 185 -16.16 -1.08 -10.59
C ASP A 185 -15.31 -1.17 -9.32
N LEU A 186 -13.97 -1.23 -9.46
CA LEU A 186 -13.06 -1.21 -8.32
C LEU A 186 -13.13 0.12 -7.58
N GLU A 187 -13.21 1.23 -8.30
CA GLU A 187 -13.36 2.56 -7.69
C GLU A 187 -14.69 2.67 -6.94
N ARG A 188 -15.80 2.29 -7.58
CA ARG A 188 -17.13 2.27 -6.95
C ARG A 188 -17.20 1.33 -5.74
N TYR A 189 -16.55 0.17 -5.84
CA TYR A 189 -16.48 -0.77 -4.73
C TYR A 189 -15.75 -0.15 -3.52
N LEU A 190 -14.65 0.57 -3.74
CA LEU A 190 -13.91 1.23 -2.66
C LEU A 190 -14.74 2.33 -2.00
N GLU A 191 -15.49 3.10 -2.78
CA GLU A 191 -16.43 4.11 -2.27
C GLU A 191 -17.44 3.50 -1.28
N ILE A 192 -17.97 2.30 -1.59
CA ILE A 192 -18.97 1.60 -0.78
C ILE A 192 -18.33 0.84 0.40
N ALA A 193 -17.24 0.12 0.15
CA ALA A 193 -16.64 -0.81 1.11
C ALA A 193 -15.88 -0.10 2.24
N VAL A 194 -15.29 1.07 1.95
CA VAL A 194 -14.53 1.83 2.94
C VAL A 194 -15.51 2.63 3.81
N ARG A 195 -15.54 2.32 5.11
CA ARG A 195 -16.47 2.87 6.13
C ARG A 195 -16.63 4.39 6.18
N LYS A 196 -15.71 5.16 5.59
CA LYS A 196 -15.72 6.63 5.57
C LYS A 196 -15.99 7.24 4.18
N LYS A 197 -16.46 6.43 3.22
CA LYS A 197 -16.54 6.75 1.79
C LYS A 197 -15.17 7.12 1.24
N PHE A 198 -14.50 6.16 0.62
CA PHE A 198 -13.24 6.43 -0.05
C PHE A 198 -13.50 7.38 -1.21
N GLU A 199 -13.07 8.64 -1.11
CA GLU A 199 -13.14 9.58 -2.23
C GLU A 199 -11.74 9.75 -2.83
N SER A 200 -11.54 9.26 -4.05
CA SER A 200 -10.23 9.25 -4.74
C SER A 200 -9.56 10.63 -4.73
N LYS A 201 -10.33 11.70 -4.96
CA LYS A 201 -9.83 13.08 -4.95
C LYS A 201 -9.33 13.52 -3.57
N GLN A 202 -10.13 13.27 -2.53
CA GLN A 202 -9.76 13.66 -1.16
C GLN A 202 -8.55 12.85 -0.68
N VAL A 203 -8.53 11.54 -0.92
CA VAL A 203 -7.42 10.67 -0.55
C VAL A 203 -6.15 11.06 -1.30
N GLY A 204 -6.26 11.34 -2.60
CA GLY A 204 -5.14 11.83 -3.41
C GLY A 204 -4.54 13.13 -2.86
N ALA A 205 -5.39 14.11 -2.51
CA ALA A 205 -4.94 15.39 -1.94
C ALA A 205 -4.28 15.23 -0.56
N LEU A 206 -4.80 14.33 0.29
CA LEU A 206 -4.18 14.04 1.59
C LEU A 206 -2.85 13.31 1.45
N MET A 207 -2.74 12.40 0.48
CA MET A 207 -1.51 11.68 0.16
C MET A 207 -0.45 12.63 -0.42
N GLU A 208 -0.87 13.59 -1.25
CA GLU A 208 0.01 14.66 -1.76
C GLU A 208 0.51 15.56 -0.63
N ALA A 209 -0.39 16.02 0.24
CA ALA A 209 -0.01 16.82 1.40
C ALA A 209 0.99 16.07 2.31
N TYR A 210 0.82 14.76 2.50
CA TYR A 210 1.75 13.90 3.21
C TYR A 210 3.12 13.83 2.54
N ALA A 211 3.15 13.60 1.23
CA ALA A 211 4.39 13.49 0.46
C ALA A 211 5.16 14.82 0.45
N VAL A 212 4.46 15.95 0.23
CA VAL A 212 5.04 17.29 0.25
C VAL A 212 5.53 17.68 1.65
N ALA A 213 4.86 17.24 2.71
CA ALA A 213 5.28 17.45 4.10
C ALA A 213 6.44 16.55 4.55
N GLY A 214 7.13 15.87 3.61
CA GLY A 214 8.32 15.06 3.88
C GLY A 214 8.03 13.65 4.42
N GLY A 215 6.82 13.12 4.23
CA GLY A 215 6.50 11.73 4.54
C GLY A 215 6.42 11.39 6.03
N SER A 216 6.31 12.39 6.92
CA SER A 216 6.06 12.13 8.34
C SER A 216 4.56 12.06 8.62
N VAL A 217 4.06 10.93 9.14
CA VAL A 217 2.64 10.81 9.50
C VAL A 217 2.29 11.84 10.58
N ALA A 218 3.24 12.14 11.48
CA ALA A 218 3.08 13.13 12.52
C ALA A 218 2.91 14.57 12.00
N SER A 219 3.45 14.91 10.81
CA SER A 219 3.27 16.24 10.22
C SER A 219 1.88 16.46 9.62
N VAL A 220 1.19 15.37 9.23
CA VAL A 220 -0.14 15.41 8.61
C VAL A 220 -1.28 15.40 9.63
N LEU A 221 -1.01 14.95 10.85
CA LEU A 221 -2.01 14.93 11.93
C LEU A 221 -2.32 16.37 12.37
N ARG A 222 -3.47 16.88 11.94
CA ARG A 222 -3.88 18.28 12.12
C ARG A 222 -4.15 18.68 13.57
N THR A 223 -4.59 17.74 14.40
CA THR A 223 -4.97 18.02 15.79
C THR A 223 -3.99 17.41 16.77
N SER A 224 -3.76 18.09 17.89
CA SER A 224 -2.95 17.59 19.01
C SER A 224 -3.48 16.25 19.53
N LYS A 225 -4.81 16.07 19.55
CA LYS A 225 -5.43 14.79 19.91
C LYS A 225 -5.03 13.65 18.97
N MET A 226 -5.10 13.87 17.65
CA MET A 226 -4.71 12.85 16.67
C MET A 226 -3.21 12.52 16.76
N LYS A 227 -2.35 13.52 16.98
CA LYS A 227 -0.91 13.31 17.23
C LYS A 227 -0.68 12.47 18.49
N ALA A 228 -1.37 12.78 19.59
CA ALA A 228 -1.27 12.02 20.82
C ALA A 228 -1.75 10.57 20.65
N GLU A 229 -2.88 10.35 19.98
CA GLU A 229 -3.40 9.01 19.68
C GLU A 229 -2.43 8.20 18.81
N TRP A 230 -1.78 8.85 17.84
CA TRP A 230 -0.75 8.22 17.00
C TRP A 230 0.48 7.84 17.82
N TYR A 231 1.05 8.75 18.62
CA TYR A 231 2.18 8.42 19.50
C TYR A 231 1.83 7.29 20.47
N LYS A 232 0.62 7.31 21.03
CA LYS A 232 0.12 6.22 21.90
C LYS A 232 0.07 4.88 21.17
N ALA A 233 -0.34 4.84 19.91
CA ALA A 233 -0.33 3.62 19.11
C ALA A 233 1.11 3.13 18.85
N CYS A 234 1.99 4.01 18.38
CA CYS A 234 3.40 3.69 18.11
C CYS A 234 4.11 3.16 19.37
N ILE A 235 3.94 3.82 20.51
CA ILE A 235 4.51 3.39 21.79
C ILE A 235 3.97 2.01 22.19
N ARG A 236 2.66 1.77 22.05
CA ARG A 236 2.05 0.47 22.38
C ARG A 236 2.64 -0.66 21.53
N ASP A 237 2.75 -0.44 20.23
CA ASP A 237 3.23 -1.44 19.28
C ASP A 237 4.71 -1.72 19.54
N ARG A 238 5.51 -0.68 19.78
CA ARG A 238 6.94 -0.82 20.09
C ARG A 238 7.20 -1.54 21.41
N ILE A 239 6.45 -1.22 22.47
CA ILE A 239 6.57 -1.94 23.76
C ILE A 239 6.23 -3.42 23.58
N SER A 240 5.17 -3.71 22.81
CA SER A 240 4.75 -5.09 22.54
C SER A 240 5.82 -5.85 21.76
N GLU A 241 6.39 -5.23 20.73
CA GLU A 241 7.49 -5.77 19.94
C GLU A 241 8.72 -6.06 20.82
N MET A 242 9.16 -5.10 21.64
CA MET A 242 10.31 -5.28 22.54
C MET A 242 10.09 -6.40 23.55
N LEU A 243 8.88 -6.50 24.10
CA LEU A 243 8.51 -7.53 25.05
C LEU A 243 8.51 -8.92 24.39
N ILE A 244 7.95 -9.04 23.18
CA ILE A 244 7.97 -10.28 22.39
C ILE A 244 9.42 -10.68 22.07
N ASN A 245 10.26 -9.73 21.67
CA ASN A 245 11.64 -10.00 21.29
C ASN A 245 12.48 -10.54 22.45
N ILE A 246 12.30 -10.02 23.66
CA ILE A 246 13.09 -10.46 24.83
C ILE A 246 12.55 -11.76 25.44
N THR A 247 11.25 -11.99 25.37
CA THR A 247 10.63 -13.18 25.97
C THR A 247 10.50 -14.36 25.00
N GLY A 248 10.61 -14.12 23.69
CA GLY A 248 10.39 -15.11 22.63
C GLY A 248 8.93 -15.55 22.44
N ASN A 249 7.97 -14.95 23.15
CA ASN A 249 6.58 -15.38 23.11
C ASN A 249 5.68 -14.33 22.43
N LYS A 250 5.18 -14.69 21.24
CA LYS A 250 4.36 -13.83 20.37
C LYS A 250 3.01 -13.40 20.95
N ASN A 251 2.49 -14.14 21.93
CA ASN A 251 1.15 -13.90 22.49
C ASN A 251 1.18 -13.09 23.79
N ILE A 252 2.35 -12.57 24.18
CA ILE A 252 2.44 -11.77 25.40
C ILE A 252 1.83 -10.39 25.18
N VAL A 253 0.98 -10.00 26.12
CA VAL A 253 0.39 -8.67 26.18
C VAL A 253 0.95 -7.96 27.42
N MET A 254 1.40 -6.72 27.23
CA MET A 254 1.90 -5.90 28.32
C MET A 254 0.80 -5.62 29.35
N GLN A 255 1.11 -5.86 30.62
CA GLN A 255 0.16 -5.64 31.72
C GLN A 255 0.71 -4.62 32.71
N TYR A 256 0.08 -3.44 32.77
CA TYR A 256 0.53 -2.31 33.59
C TYR A 256 0.12 -2.44 35.06
N LEU A 257 -1.14 -2.82 35.32
CA LEU A 257 -1.69 -2.96 36.69
C LEU A 257 -0.98 -4.04 37.51
N ASN A 258 -0.76 -5.21 36.91
CA ASN A 258 -0.10 -6.35 37.56
C ASN A 258 1.35 -6.52 37.08
N TYR A 259 2.00 -5.44 36.66
CA TYR A 259 3.32 -5.48 36.03
C TYR A 259 4.34 -6.31 36.83
N LYS A 260 4.40 -6.12 38.14
CA LYS A 260 5.32 -6.87 39.01
C LYS A 260 5.09 -8.38 38.96
N ARG A 261 3.84 -8.84 38.95
CA ARG A 261 3.50 -10.27 38.98
C ARG A 261 3.54 -10.90 37.59
N ASP A 262 2.84 -10.28 36.64
CA ASP A 262 2.55 -10.90 35.34
C ASP A 262 3.69 -10.68 34.33
N ILE A 263 4.55 -9.67 34.53
CA ILE A 263 5.72 -9.39 33.68
C ILE A 263 7.03 -9.71 34.40
N VAL A 264 7.30 -9.06 35.53
CA VAL A 264 8.60 -9.17 36.21
C VAL A 264 8.81 -10.55 36.84
N GLN A 265 7.85 -11.07 37.61
CA GLN A 265 8.00 -12.38 38.25
C GLN A 265 7.86 -13.55 37.26
N LYS A 266 6.92 -13.44 36.31
CA LYS A 266 6.61 -14.54 35.38
C LYS A 266 7.64 -14.70 34.26
N TYR A 267 8.11 -13.60 33.69
CA TYR A 267 9.02 -13.63 32.55
C TYR A 267 10.44 -13.17 32.89
N HIS A 268 10.69 -12.74 34.14
CA HIS A 268 11.98 -12.22 34.58
C HIS A 268 12.48 -11.04 33.74
N VAL A 269 11.56 -10.19 33.28
CA VAL A 269 11.88 -9.01 32.47
C VAL A 269 11.46 -7.74 33.22
N LYS A 270 12.34 -6.74 33.26
CA LYS A 270 12.04 -5.41 33.79
C LYS A 270 12.39 -4.32 32.78
N MET A 271 11.47 -3.40 32.62
CA MET A 271 11.65 -2.16 31.90
C MET A 271 12.44 -1.15 32.72
N ILE A 272 13.42 -0.53 32.07
CA ILE A 272 14.32 0.49 32.60
C ILE A 272 14.22 1.72 31.71
N GLY A 273 14.37 2.92 32.29
CA GLY A 273 14.41 4.18 31.54
C GLY A 273 13.05 4.69 31.05
N TRP A 274 11.97 4.41 31.78
CA TRP A 274 10.66 5.01 31.50
C TRP A 274 10.68 6.50 31.85
N THR A 275 10.43 7.35 30.86
CA THR A 275 10.56 8.82 30.98
C THR A 275 9.26 9.53 31.35
N HIS A 276 8.10 8.87 31.24
CA HIS A 276 6.81 9.49 31.55
C HIS A 276 6.51 9.43 33.05
N GLU A 277 6.01 10.53 33.63
CA GLU A 277 5.77 10.68 35.07
C GLU A 277 4.87 9.58 35.66
N LYS A 278 3.80 9.24 34.92
CA LYS A 278 2.84 8.21 35.33
C LYS A 278 3.16 6.87 34.66
N TRP A 279 3.28 5.83 35.48
CA TRP A 279 3.30 4.43 35.04
C TRP A 279 1.86 3.92 34.90
N ALA A 280 1.31 3.95 33.69
CA ALA A 280 -0.05 3.54 33.41
C ALA A 280 -0.16 2.92 32.02
N ASN A 281 -1.34 2.36 31.70
CA ASN A 281 -1.63 1.94 30.34
C ASN A 281 -1.50 3.14 29.39
N ILE A 282 -0.90 2.94 28.23
CA ILE A 282 -0.68 4.00 27.23
C ILE A 282 -1.98 4.74 26.87
N SER A 283 -3.12 4.03 26.90
CA SER A 283 -4.44 4.63 26.61
C SER A 283 -4.94 5.56 27.71
N GLU A 284 -4.46 5.39 28.95
CA GLU A 284 -4.77 6.21 30.13
C GLU A 284 -3.79 7.39 30.29
N LEU A 285 -2.71 7.44 29.49
CA LEU A 285 -1.83 8.59 29.46
C LEU A 285 -2.60 9.82 28.94
N GLY A 286 -2.20 11.01 29.37
CA GLY A 286 -2.80 12.27 28.91
C GLY A 286 -2.63 12.48 27.39
N ASN A 287 -3.26 13.52 26.86
CA ASN A 287 -3.08 13.93 25.46
C ASN A 287 -1.98 14.99 25.29
N SER A 288 -1.12 15.16 26.30
CA SER A 288 0.03 16.06 26.20
C SER A 288 1.07 15.45 25.26
N LEU A 289 1.56 16.24 24.31
CA LEU A 289 2.44 15.77 23.24
C LEU A 289 3.88 15.58 23.72
N GLU A 290 4.44 16.57 24.43
CA GLU A 290 5.85 16.52 24.83
C GLU A 290 6.22 15.28 25.67
N PRO A 291 5.40 14.84 26.65
CA PRO A 291 5.72 13.63 27.42
C PRO A 291 5.62 12.36 26.58
N LEU A 292 4.71 12.31 25.60
CA LEU A 292 4.55 11.17 24.70
C LEU A 292 5.70 11.11 23.68
N GLU A 293 6.10 12.24 23.13
CA GLU A 293 7.23 12.35 22.19
C GLU A 293 8.55 12.00 22.88
N THR A 294 8.78 12.51 24.09
CA THR A 294 9.96 12.16 24.89
C THR A 294 10.02 10.66 25.19
N LEU A 295 8.88 10.03 25.50
CA LEU A 295 8.80 8.60 25.73
C LEU A 295 9.05 7.79 24.45
N TRP A 296 8.48 8.23 23.32
CA TRP A 296 8.71 7.61 22.03
C TRP A 296 10.20 7.67 21.62
N ASN A 297 10.84 8.83 21.74
CA ASN A 297 12.25 9.00 21.42
C ASN A 297 13.13 8.16 22.36
N ALA A 298 12.81 8.08 23.65
CA ALA A 298 13.53 7.22 24.58
C ALA A 298 13.43 5.72 24.22
N LEU A 299 12.30 5.26 23.70
CA LEU A 299 12.12 3.87 23.22
C LEU A 299 12.91 3.62 21.92
N GLN A 300 13.00 4.60 21.03
CA GLN A 300 13.73 4.49 19.77
C GLN A 300 15.24 4.52 19.98
N GLU A 301 15.73 5.41 20.83
CA GLU A 301 17.15 5.53 21.19
C GLU A 301 17.62 4.39 22.12
N GLY A 302 16.71 3.54 22.60
CA GLY A 302 17.03 2.43 23.51
C GLY A 302 17.35 2.87 24.95
N LYS A 303 17.09 4.13 25.30
CA LYS A 303 17.12 4.63 26.69
C LYS A 303 16.03 3.97 27.53
N CYS A 304 14.86 3.74 26.93
CA CYS A 304 13.79 2.93 27.50
C CYS A 304 13.84 1.52 26.90
N LYS A 305 14.18 0.51 27.71
CA LYS A 305 14.25 -0.87 27.25
C LYS A 305 13.89 -1.88 28.31
N PHE A 306 13.44 -3.04 27.85
CA PHE A 306 13.31 -4.22 28.69
C PHE A 306 14.67 -4.89 28.85
N VAL A 307 14.98 -5.31 30.07
CA VAL A 307 16.19 -6.03 30.44
C VAL A 307 15.79 -7.30 31.16
N GLN A 308 16.43 -8.41 30.81
CA GLN A 308 16.25 -9.67 31.50
C GLN A 308 16.98 -9.61 32.85
N ILE A 309 16.25 -9.93 33.92
CA ILE A 309 16.79 -10.01 35.28
C ILE A 309 17.18 -11.46 35.54
N LEU A 310 18.27 -11.66 36.27
CA LEU A 310 18.68 -12.98 36.75
C LEU A 310 17.58 -13.58 37.64
N ALA A 311 17.26 -14.86 37.47
CA ALA A 311 16.16 -15.52 38.17
C ALA A 311 16.26 -15.41 39.71
N THR A 312 17.48 -15.33 40.24
CA THR A 312 17.77 -15.14 41.68
C THR A 312 17.31 -13.78 42.19
N GLU A 313 17.55 -12.69 41.47
CA GLU A 313 17.08 -11.35 41.84
C GLU A 313 15.57 -11.20 41.70
N ALA A 314 14.96 -11.85 40.69
CA ALA A 314 13.52 -11.84 40.51
C ALA A 314 12.82 -12.58 41.66
N ASN A 315 13.37 -13.72 42.10
CA ASN A 315 12.87 -14.49 43.24
C ASN A 315 13.11 -13.78 44.58
N ALA A 316 14.27 -13.13 44.78
CA ALA A 316 14.53 -12.31 45.96
C ALA A 316 13.55 -11.12 46.06
N ARG A 317 13.20 -10.48 44.94
CA ARG A 317 12.16 -9.45 44.89
C ARG A 317 10.76 -10.02 45.12
N ALA A 318 10.48 -11.22 44.62
CA ALA A 318 9.21 -11.90 44.90
C ALA A 318 9.07 -12.23 46.40
N ALA A 319 10.14 -12.70 47.04
CA ALA A 319 10.21 -12.94 48.47
C ALA A 319 10.08 -11.65 49.29
N SER A 320 10.74 -10.57 48.88
CA SER A 320 10.59 -9.24 49.52
C SER A 320 9.16 -8.69 49.39
N VAL A 321 8.50 -8.86 48.24
CA VAL A 321 7.09 -8.47 48.06
C VAL A 321 6.17 -9.34 48.90
N TRP A 322 6.41 -10.66 48.97
CA TRP A 322 5.66 -11.55 49.86
C TRP A 322 5.86 -11.21 51.33
N ASN A 323 7.07 -10.87 51.74
CA ASN A 323 7.38 -10.41 53.09
C ASN A 323 6.68 -9.08 53.39
N ALA A 324 6.66 -8.13 52.45
CA ALA A 324 5.94 -6.85 52.61
C ALA A 324 4.41 -7.01 52.67
N ILE A 325 3.86 -8.04 52.01
CA ILE A 325 2.44 -8.43 52.14
C ILE A 325 2.20 -9.10 53.49
N ALA A 326 3.12 -9.96 53.95
CA ALA A 326 3.03 -10.63 55.24
C ALA A 326 3.16 -9.66 56.43
N THR A 327 3.99 -8.61 56.30
CA THR A 327 4.15 -7.55 57.31
C THR A 327 3.11 -6.44 57.20
N GLY A 328 2.16 -6.53 56.26
CA GLY A 328 1.03 -5.59 56.13
C GLY A 328 1.37 -4.23 55.52
N GLN A 329 2.60 -4.00 55.04
CA GLN A 329 3.01 -2.75 54.39
C GLN A 329 2.58 -2.64 52.93
N ALA A 330 2.22 -3.75 52.28
CA ALA A 330 1.72 -3.78 50.91
C ALA A 330 0.34 -4.44 50.84
N ALA A 331 -0.58 -3.84 50.08
CA ALA A 331 -1.90 -4.42 49.86
C ALA A 331 -1.77 -5.77 49.13
N PRO A 332 -2.47 -6.83 49.59
CA PRO A 332 -2.44 -8.13 48.93
C PRO A 332 -2.96 -8.02 47.50
N PRO A 333 -2.44 -8.84 46.57
CA PRO A 333 -2.91 -8.83 45.19
C PRO A 333 -4.42 -9.05 45.16
N THR A 334 -5.13 -8.08 44.62
CA THR A 334 -6.60 -8.08 44.57
C THR A 334 -7.07 -9.34 43.84
N LYS A 335 -7.60 -10.30 44.61
CA LYS A 335 -8.30 -11.45 44.03
C LYS A 335 -9.47 -10.90 43.22
N ARG A 336 -9.45 -11.15 41.91
CA ARG A 336 -10.51 -10.75 41.00
C ARG A 336 -11.83 -11.27 41.58
N LYS A 337 -12.81 -10.39 41.82
CA LYS A 337 -14.15 -10.80 42.23
C LYS A 337 -14.62 -11.88 41.25
N ALA A 338 -15.14 -12.99 41.78
CA ALA A 338 -15.78 -13.99 40.95
C ALA A 338 -16.85 -13.29 40.11
N ARG A 339 -16.85 -13.52 38.80
CA ARG A 339 -17.91 -13.00 37.93
C ARG A 339 -19.23 -13.55 38.46
N LYS A 340 -20.26 -12.69 38.58
CA LYS A 340 -21.59 -13.08 39.10
C LYS A 340 -22.18 -14.28 38.35
N ASP A 341 -21.81 -14.40 37.09
CA ASP A 341 -22.27 -15.40 36.12
C ASP A 341 -21.39 -16.66 36.11
N LYS A 342 -20.42 -16.79 37.03
CA LYS A 342 -19.62 -18.01 37.20
C LYS A 342 -20.51 -19.09 37.84
N GLY A 343 -21.04 -19.99 37.02
CA GLY A 343 -21.95 -21.08 37.42
C GLY A 343 -23.38 -20.91 36.91
N VAL A 344 -23.71 -19.77 36.29
CA VAL A 344 -25.04 -19.56 35.69
C VAL A 344 -25.02 -20.15 34.27
N ALA A 345 -25.94 -21.08 34.01
CA ALA A 345 -26.15 -21.64 32.68
C ALA A 345 -26.44 -20.49 31.70
N LYS A 346 -25.52 -20.28 30.74
CA LYS A 346 -25.75 -19.33 29.66
C LYS A 346 -26.85 -19.90 28.78
N GLY A 347 -27.99 -19.21 28.70
CA GLY A 347 -29.11 -19.60 27.85
C GLY A 347 -28.68 -19.78 26.38
N PRO A 348 -29.46 -20.53 25.58
CA PRO A 348 -29.12 -20.85 24.21
C PRO A 348 -28.86 -19.57 23.42
N ARG A 349 -27.67 -19.53 22.80
CA ARG A 349 -27.19 -18.39 22.00
C ARG A 349 -28.20 -18.18 20.86
N LYS A 350 -28.95 -17.07 20.88
CA LYS A 350 -29.87 -16.70 19.78
C LYS A 350 -29.07 -16.67 18.48
N ARG A 351 -29.29 -17.66 17.61
CA ARG A 351 -28.84 -17.64 16.23
C ARG A 351 -29.60 -16.51 15.55
N SER A 352 -28.89 -15.49 15.07
CA SER A 352 -29.46 -14.47 14.19
C SER A 352 -30.01 -15.20 12.95
N GLY A 353 -31.34 -15.17 12.82
CA GLY A 353 -32.09 -15.87 11.79
C GLY A 353 -31.63 -15.45 10.41
N LYS A 354 -31.15 -16.44 9.64
CA LYS A 354 -30.94 -16.38 8.21
C LYS A 354 -32.34 -16.36 7.58
N LYS A 355 -32.77 -15.23 7.00
CA LYS A 355 -34.00 -15.18 6.19
C LYS A 355 -33.76 -16.00 4.92
N SER A 356 -34.33 -17.20 4.88
CA SER A 356 -34.56 -17.96 3.66
C SER A 356 -35.84 -17.46 2.97
N VAL A 357 -35.83 -17.67 1.66
CA VAL A 357 -36.60 -17.08 0.59
C VAL A 357 -37.86 -17.92 0.26
N ASP A 358 -38.90 -17.26 -0.30
CA ASP A 358 -39.99 -17.76 -1.16
C ASP A 358 -41.12 -18.62 -0.54
N ALA A 359 -42.42 -18.50 -0.90
CA ALA A 359 -43.17 -17.75 -1.93
C ALA A 359 -44.70 -17.75 -1.57
N PRO A 360 -45.69 -17.66 -2.51
CA PRO A 360 -46.21 -16.49 -3.26
C PRO A 360 -47.74 -16.27 -3.07
N VAL A 361 -48.31 -15.31 -3.83
CA VAL A 361 -49.67 -15.28 -4.47
C VAL A 361 -50.54 -14.03 -4.15
N GLU A 362 -50.76 -13.24 -5.22
CA GLU A 362 -51.97 -12.52 -5.72
C GLU A 362 -52.88 -11.72 -4.76
N GLN A 363 -53.58 -10.64 -5.15
CA GLN A 363 -53.78 -9.77 -6.32
C GLN A 363 -54.63 -8.60 -5.77
N GLY A 364 -54.61 -7.42 -6.40
CA GLY A 364 -55.58 -6.37 -6.11
C GLY A 364 -55.18 -4.99 -6.66
N GLU A 365 -55.76 -4.66 -7.81
CA GLU A 365 -55.59 -3.44 -8.61
C GLU A 365 -56.26 -2.17 -8.00
N GLY A 366 -55.86 -0.99 -8.53
CA GLY A 366 -56.63 0.27 -8.48
C GLY A 366 -55.78 1.46 -8.01
N SER A 367 -55.27 2.31 -8.92
CA SER A 367 -55.83 3.64 -9.30
C SER A 367 -55.59 4.71 -8.21
N GLU A 368 -55.15 5.94 -8.41
CA GLU A 368 -54.82 6.80 -9.56
C GLU A 368 -54.19 8.09 -8.97
N THR A 369 -53.39 8.79 -9.79
CA THR A 369 -53.16 10.26 -9.85
C THR A 369 -52.64 11.10 -8.66
N GLU A 370 -51.57 11.85 -9.02
CA GLU A 370 -51.33 13.30 -8.83
C GLU A 370 -51.27 13.89 -7.42
N SER A 371 -50.14 14.53 -7.09
CA SER A 371 -50.00 15.98 -7.33
C SER A 371 -48.67 16.52 -6.79
N ASP A 372 -48.08 17.39 -7.60
CA ASP A 372 -46.92 18.25 -7.34
C ASP A 372 -47.04 19.21 -6.13
N ALA A 373 -45.86 19.74 -5.81
CA ALA A 373 -45.58 21.11 -5.35
C ALA A 373 -45.39 21.41 -3.85
N ASP A 374 -44.18 21.94 -3.62
CA ASP A 374 -43.79 23.01 -2.70
C ASP A 374 -43.98 22.86 -1.19
N SER A 375 -42.85 22.95 -0.47
CA SER A 375 -42.43 24.23 0.08
C SER A 375 -41.33 24.01 1.11
N GLU A 376 -40.22 24.73 0.93
CA GLU A 376 -39.27 25.02 2.00
C GLU A 376 -39.98 25.66 3.20
N SER A 377 -39.55 25.29 4.41
CA SER A 377 -39.74 26.11 5.60
C SER A 377 -38.54 25.90 6.52
N ASN A 378 -37.67 26.91 6.53
CA ASN A 378 -36.71 27.15 7.58
C ASN A 378 -37.48 27.48 8.87
N GLY A 379 -37.19 26.74 9.94
CA GLY A 379 -37.61 27.05 11.30
C GLY A 379 -36.47 26.73 12.26
N GLU A 380 -35.85 27.79 12.77
CA GLU A 380 -34.89 27.78 13.86
C GLU A 380 -35.48 27.19 15.15
N GLY A 381 -34.63 26.64 16.03
CA GLY A 381 -34.90 26.65 17.47
C GLY A 381 -34.70 25.35 18.24
N GLU A 382 -33.85 25.45 19.27
CA GLU A 382 -33.90 24.71 20.53
C GLU A 382 -33.22 23.32 20.65
N GLU A 383 -31.92 23.41 20.98
CA GLU A 383 -31.39 23.05 22.30
C GLU A 383 -32.23 22.05 23.13
N ARG A 384 -31.82 20.76 23.13
CA ARG A 384 -32.22 19.79 24.16
C ARG A 384 -31.02 19.03 24.71
N THR A 385 -30.55 19.52 25.85
CA THR A 385 -29.78 18.75 26.82
C THR A 385 -30.69 17.65 27.40
N SER A 386 -30.28 16.37 27.35
CA SER A 386 -30.95 15.32 28.10
C SER A 386 -29.98 14.65 29.08
N LYS A 387 -30.24 14.93 30.36
CA LYS A 387 -29.69 14.26 31.53
C LYS A 387 -30.16 12.79 31.52
N ARG A 388 -29.24 11.84 31.69
CA ARG A 388 -29.59 10.45 32.01
C ARG A 388 -29.23 10.14 33.46
N THR A 389 -30.28 10.02 34.25
CA THR A 389 -30.36 9.68 35.66
C THR A 389 -29.78 8.29 35.96
N LYS A 390 -29.03 8.22 37.07
CA LYS A 390 -28.72 6.98 37.80
C LYS A 390 -29.99 6.48 38.46
N ARG A 391 -30.26 5.18 38.38
CA ARG A 391 -31.19 4.48 39.29
C ARG A 391 -30.39 3.60 40.25
N ALA A 392 -30.92 3.59 41.47
CA ALA A 392 -30.49 2.91 42.67
C ALA A 392 -30.39 1.39 42.52
#